data_AF-A0A1H5CL50-F1
#
_entry.id   AF-A0A1H5CL50-F1
#
_cell.length_a   1.000
_cell.length_b   1.000
_cell.length_c   1.000
_cell.angle_alpha   90.00
_cell.angle_beta   90.00
_cell.angle_gamma   90.00
#
_symmetry.space_group_name_H-M   'P 1'
#
loop_
_entity.id
_entity.type
_entity.pdbx_description
1 polymer ?
#
loop_
_entity_poly.entity_id
_entity_poly.type
_entity_poly.pdbx_seq_one_letter_code
_entity_poly.pdbx_strand_id
1 'polypeptide(L)' 'ASLDHRGLDHLRTVVVAGDVCPPELVARWAPGRVMVNAYGPSETTIMSSATGPLVPDRR' A
#
# COMPACT_ATOMS: atom_id res chain seq x y z
N ALA A 1 4.27 -13.66 -6.86
CA ALA A 1 4.74 -13.88 -5.48
C ALA A 1 4.48 -12.61 -4.67
N SER A 2 3.88 -12.70 -3.49
CA SER A 2 3.78 -11.55 -2.56
C SER A 2 4.87 -11.67 -1.52
N LEU A 3 5.53 -10.55 -1.20
CA LEU A 3 6.52 -10.48 -0.12
C LEU A 3 5.90 -10.88 1.22
N ASP A 4 6.70 -11.48 2.11
CA ASP A 4 6.30 -11.65 3.50
C ASP A 4 6.54 -10.33 4.26
N HIS A 5 5.50 -9.82 4.92
CA HIS A 5 5.56 -8.64 5.77
C HIS A 5 6.37 -8.82 7.06
N ARG A 6 6.67 -10.06 7.46
CA ARG A 6 7.43 -10.38 8.68
C ARG A 6 8.92 -10.10 8.49
N GLY A 7 9.60 -9.65 9.54
CA GLY A 7 11.04 -9.34 9.51
C GLY A 7 11.40 -8.05 8.75
N LEU A 8 10.39 -7.25 8.39
CA LEU A 8 10.54 -5.95 7.75
C LEU A 8 10.33 -4.82 8.77
N ASP A 9 11.04 -4.91 9.90
CA ASP A 9 10.84 -4.03 11.06
C ASP A 9 11.28 -2.58 10.78
N HIS A 10 12.18 -2.39 9.81
CA HIS A 10 12.64 -1.07 9.36
C HIS A 10 11.86 -0.53 8.16
N LEU A 11 10.95 -1.30 7.57
CA LEU A 11 10.14 -0.84 6.44
C LEU A 11 9.09 0.17 6.94
N ARG A 12 9.23 1.42 6.51
CA ARG A 12 8.38 2.54 6.95
C ARG A 12 7.18 2.81 6.05
N THR A 13 7.35 2.62 4.74
CA THR A 13 6.36 3.02 3.74
C THR A 13 6.11 1.90 2.75
N VAL A 14 4.84 1.65 2.46
CA VAL A 14 4.37 0.70 1.45
C VAL A 14 3.50 1.46 0.46
N VAL A 15 3.86 1.39 -0.82
CA VAL A 15 3.03 1.91 -1.92
C VAL A 15 2.54 0.71 -2.71
N VAL A 16 1.22 0.61 -2.87
CA VAL A 16 0.60 -0.33 -3.81
C VAL A 16 0.01 0.47 -4.97
N ALA A 17 0.03 -0.09 -6.16
CA ALA A 17 -0.49 0.57 -7.36
C ALA A 17 -0.81 -0.47 -8.45
N GLY A 18 -1.57 -0.06 -9.45
CA GLY A 18 -1.80 -0.83 -10.68
C GLY A 18 -2.95 -1.82 -10.63
N ASP A 19 -3.50 -2.13 -9.46
CA ASP A 19 -4.72 -2.94 -9.30
C ASP A 19 -5.48 -2.52 -8.02
N VAL A 20 -6.65 -3.11 -7.80
CA VAL A 20 -7.47 -2.90 -6.60
C VAL A 20 -6.65 -3.29 -5.35
N CYS A 21 -6.65 -2.42 -4.34
CA CYS A 21 -6.06 -2.70 -3.04
C CYS A 21 -7.12 -3.31 -2.11
N PRO A 22 -7.08 -4.62 -1.84
CA PRO A 22 -8.13 -5.24 -1.05
C PRO A 22 -7.89 -5.04 0.47
N PRO A 23 -8.95 -5.06 1.31
CA PRO A 23 -8.85 -4.73 2.74
C PRO A 23 -7.88 -5.62 3.53
N GLU A 24 -7.74 -6.90 3.18
CA GLU A 24 -6.81 -7.82 3.83
C GLU A 24 -5.33 -7.47 3.58
N LEU A 25 -5.03 -6.79 2.47
CA LEU A 25 -3.68 -6.29 2.20
C LEU A 25 -3.38 -5.09 3.10
N VAL A 26 -4.36 -4.19 3.28
CA VAL A 26 -4.26 -3.05 4.21
C VAL A 26 -4.08 -3.54 5.64
N ALA A 27 -4.89 -4.51 6.08
CA ALA A 27 -4.79 -5.10 7.42
C ALA A 27 -3.41 -5.71 7.70
N ARG A 28 -2.73 -6.23 6.67
CA ARG A 28 -1.40 -6.87 6.79
C ARG A 28 -0.25 -5.86 6.79
N TRP A 29 -0.32 -4.82 5.95
CA TRP A 29 0.81 -3.96 5.66
C TRP A 29 0.74 -2.57 6.30
N ALA A 30 -0.45 -2.05 6.59
CA ALA A 30 -0.62 -0.74 7.21
C ALA A 30 -0.18 -0.68 8.70
N PRO A 31 -0.34 -1.72 9.54
CA PRO A 31 0.06 -1.61 10.94
C PRO A 31 1.53 -1.22 11.13
N GLY A 32 1.76 -0.12 11.87
CA GLY A 32 3.08 0.42 12.16
C GLY A 32 3.78 1.10 10.97
N ARG A 33 3.09 1.29 9.84
CA ARG A 33 3.68 1.79 8.59
C ARG A 33 2.77 2.83 7.94
N VAL A 34 3.33 3.62 7.03
CA VAL A 34 2.54 4.43 6.11
C VAL A 34 2.23 3.58 4.89
N MET A 35 0.95 3.27 4.68
CA MET A 35 0.51 2.57 3.47
C MET A 35 -0.33 3.52 2.62
N VAL A 36 -0.05 3.61 1.32
CA VAL A 36 -0.85 4.40 0.37
C VAL A 36 -1.18 3.57 -0.87
N ASN A 37 -2.35 3.81 -1.45
CA ASN A 37 -2.69 3.29 -2.76
C ASN A 37 -2.47 4.40 -3.79
N ALA A 38 -1.68 4.11 -4.82
CA ALA A 38 -1.35 5.03 -5.89
C ALA A 38 -1.95 4.56 -7.22
N TYR A 39 -2.21 5.52 -8.09
CA TYR A 39 -2.68 5.27 -9.44
C TYR A 39 -1.85 6.08 -10.42
N GLY A 40 -1.48 5.46 -11.54
CA GLY A 40 -1.10 6.16 -12.74
C GLY A 40 -0.85 5.19 -13.89
N PRO A 41 -1.32 5.51 -15.11
CA PRO A 41 -0.93 4.79 -16.30
C PRO A 41 0.52 5.12 -16.69
N SER A 42 1.14 4.26 -17.50
CA SER A 42 2.51 4.42 -17.98
C SER A 42 2.75 5.75 -18.67
N GLU A 43 1.78 6.24 -19.44
CA GLU A 43 1.76 7.50 -20.18
C GLU A 43 1.88 8.73 -19.26
N THR A 44 1.61 8.57 -17.96
CA THR A 44 1.72 9.64 -16.95
C THR A 44 2.97 9.53 -16.06
N THR A 45 3.95 8.70 -16.46
CA THR A 45 5.21 8.52 -15.72
C THR A 45 4.99 7.90 -14.32
N ILE A 46 4.61 6.62 -14.30
CA ILE A 46 4.46 5.78 -13.09
C ILE A 46 3.19 6.04 -12.27
N MET A 47 3.04 7.21 -11.66
CA MET A 47 1.89 7.53 -10.80
C MET A 47 1.50 9.00 -10.93
N SER A 48 0.19 9.26 -11.00
CA SER A 48 -0.38 10.61 -11.08
C SER A 48 -1.18 11.01 -9.84
N SER A 49 -1.63 10.04 -9.03
CA SER A 49 -2.31 10.29 -7.77
C SER A 49 -2.00 9.23 -6.72
N ALA A 50 -2.21 9.58 -5.45
CA ALA A 50 -2.16 8.66 -4.32
C ALA A 50 -3.19 9.06 -3.26
N THR A 51 -3.69 8.07 -2.52
CA THR A 51 -4.55 8.30 -1.36
C THR A 51 -3.79 8.95 -0.21
N GLY A 52 -4.52 9.42 0.80
CA GLY A 52 -3.95 9.57 2.14
C GLY A 52 -3.54 8.20 2.74
N PRO A 53 -2.92 8.19 3.94
CA PRO A 53 -2.56 6.97 4.63
C PRO A 53 -3.78 6.06 4.83
N LEU A 54 -3.65 4.80 4.41
CA LEU A 54 -4.66 3.77 4.61
C LEU A 54 -4.58 3.24 6.04
N VAL A 55 -5.74 2.98 6.62
CA VAL A 55 -5.90 2.35 7.94
C VAL A 55 -6.75 1.09 7.79
N PRO A 56 -6.48 0.02 8.55
CA PRO A 56 -7.37 -1.14 8.58
C PRO A 56 -8.76 -0.74 9.07
N ASP A 57 -9.81 -1.28 8.46
CA ASP A 57 -11.17 -1.12 8.96
C ASP A 57 -11.27 -1.66 10.40
N ARG A 58 -11.88 -0.88 11.28
CA ARG A 58 -12.23 -1.34 12.63
C ARG A 58 -13.54 -2.11 12.54
N ARG A 59 -13.47 -3.43 12.51
CA ARG A 59 -14.61 -4.29 12.88
C ARG A 59 -14.70 -4.46 14.38
#